data_AF-A0A1Q8ASS4-F1
#
_entry.id   AF-A0A1Q8ASS4-F1
#
_cell.length_a   1.000
_cell.length_b   1.000
_cell.length_c   1.000
_cell.angle_alpha   90.00
_cell.angle_beta   90.00
_cell.angle_gamma   90.00
#
_symmetry.space_group_name_H-M   'P 1'
#
loop_
_entity.id
_entity.type
_entity.pdbx_description
1 polymer ?
#
loop_
_entity_poly.entity_id
_entity_poly.type
_entity_poly.pdbx_seq_one_letter_code
_entity_poly.pdbx_strand_id
1 'polypeptide(L)'
;MKLRFAFPIFLALAILAPLITSVKPAHADGVACDSSKTVLLIQDITPWAGQTNHDPNGADTNELMTQQEEFCSINSSQVATTNLAHFTEIIIPSAQDQAYYDNLFPSGTILSEISSWVEDGGVLSANLADCASAPGAGGGWSSSACTSTASSYTFVGGVQHIGSFSDDNNIASSSSPVVTGDNGGTNGGQIVDNGCLNDLDCWGFSSHSYFTNLPSDTTVILTEPNGPVFIQYRYGDGLVIATTTSIEWRYDYFQPNYQNLKLLANEIGYQHFSATCQEKDGEGDFNGNHGKGHFHFDKDHCKDGDPEGVWASDRGDGNSFQSTQIQSAQFDPTIRPRSITITGLGTVIEVNSLGISVAIPVAFTLVAVETGPTTPGLVSFVFSDAFANAGPLTSGSVILHGW
;
A
#
# COMPACT_ATOMS: atom_id res chain seq x y z
N MET A 1 -66.72 32.13 16.55
CA MET A 1 -65.86 32.41 15.38
C MET A 1 -64.70 31.42 15.42
N LYS A 2 -64.80 30.31 14.68
CA LYS A 2 -63.82 29.21 14.65
C LYS A 2 -63.09 29.27 13.32
N LEU A 3 -61.78 29.51 13.33
CA LEU A 3 -60.93 29.39 12.13
C LEU A 3 -60.66 27.91 11.85
N ARG A 4 -61.04 27.46 10.65
CA ARG A 4 -60.68 26.15 10.11
C ARG A 4 -59.42 26.32 9.26
N PHE A 5 -58.37 25.56 9.55
CA PHE A 5 -57.21 25.41 8.67
C PHE A 5 -57.60 24.50 7.50
N ALA A 6 -57.40 24.99 6.28
CA ALA A 6 -57.54 24.21 5.05
C ALA A 6 -56.19 23.58 4.70
N PHE A 7 -56.16 22.25 4.62
CA PHE A 7 -55.07 21.47 4.02
C PHE A 7 -55.17 21.60 2.48
N PRO A 8 -54.12 22.01 1.76
CA PRO A 8 -54.09 21.83 0.32
C PRO A 8 -53.70 20.38 0.00
N ILE A 9 -54.58 19.70 -0.72
CA ILE A 9 -54.33 18.41 -1.35
C ILE A 9 -53.38 18.66 -2.53
N PHE A 10 -52.15 18.15 -2.46
CA PHE A 10 -51.26 18.09 -3.62
C PHE A 10 -51.74 16.97 -4.56
N LEU A 11 -52.28 17.36 -5.70
CA LEU A 11 -52.60 16.48 -6.82
C LEU A 11 -51.28 16.05 -7.48
N ALA A 12 -50.90 14.78 -7.30
CA ALA A 12 -49.73 14.20 -7.96
C ALA A 12 -49.99 14.12 -9.48
N LEU A 13 -49.36 15.01 -10.25
CA LEU A 13 -49.26 14.89 -11.70
C LEU A 13 -48.26 13.76 -11.98
N ALA A 14 -48.76 12.58 -12.36
CA ALA A 14 -47.93 11.51 -12.91
C ALA A 14 -47.45 11.93 -14.30
N ILE A 15 -46.30 12.60 -14.35
CA ILE A 15 -45.55 12.81 -15.59
C ILE A 15 -44.96 11.44 -15.94
N LEU A 16 -45.46 10.83 -17.02
CA LEU A 16 -44.75 9.73 -17.68
C LEU A 16 -43.40 10.29 -18.17
N ALA A 17 -42.37 10.14 -17.34
CA ALA A 17 -41.00 10.27 -17.81
C ALA A 17 -40.79 9.16 -18.86
N PRO A 18 -40.17 9.46 -20.01
CA PRO A 18 -39.74 8.40 -20.90
C PRO A 18 -38.82 7.47 -20.11
N LEU A 19 -38.99 6.14 -20.26
CA LEU A 19 -37.97 5.18 -19.87
C LEU A 19 -36.72 5.52 -20.70
N ILE A 20 -35.89 6.42 -20.18
CA ILE A 20 -34.50 6.49 -20.53
C ILE A 20 -33.94 5.23 -19.89
N THR A 21 -33.76 4.18 -20.69
CA THR A 21 -32.80 3.14 -20.35
C THR A 21 -31.51 3.87 -20.06
N SER A 22 -31.13 3.98 -18.78
CA SER A 22 -29.82 4.46 -18.39
C SER A 22 -28.82 3.56 -19.09
N VAL A 23 -28.28 4.04 -20.19
CA VAL A 23 -27.08 3.48 -20.78
C VAL A 23 -26.04 3.77 -19.71
N LYS A 24 -25.59 2.73 -18.98
CA LYS A 24 -24.41 2.83 -18.13
C LYS A 24 -23.35 3.56 -18.97
N PRO A 25 -22.81 4.71 -18.55
CA PRO A 25 -21.62 5.22 -19.21
C PRO A 25 -20.59 4.11 -19.10
N ALA A 26 -20.30 3.47 -20.24
CA ALA A 26 -19.22 2.51 -20.31
C ALA A 26 -17.94 3.25 -19.93
N HIS A 27 -17.11 2.62 -19.13
CA HIS A 27 -15.74 3.03 -18.88
C HIS A 27 -15.10 3.41 -20.24
N ALA A 28 -14.51 4.61 -20.35
CA ALA A 28 -13.62 4.88 -21.48
C ALA A 28 -12.44 3.92 -21.31
N ASP A 29 -12.19 3.00 -22.23
CA ASP A 29 -11.20 1.92 -22.11
C ASP A 29 -10.01 2.33 -21.21
N GLY A 30 -9.89 1.70 -20.05
CA GLY A 30 -8.90 2.09 -19.03
C GLY A 30 -7.46 2.03 -19.54
N VAL A 31 -6.51 2.48 -18.72
CA VAL A 31 -5.10 2.48 -19.11
C VAL A 31 -4.64 1.04 -19.32
N ALA A 32 -4.24 0.68 -20.54
CA ALA A 32 -3.91 -0.70 -20.90
C ALA A 32 -2.66 -1.21 -20.16
N CYS A 33 -2.70 -2.47 -19.72
CA CYS A 33 -1.56 -3.12 -19.07
C CYS A 33 -0.51 -3.60 -20.07
N ASP A 34 0.75 -3.34 -19.75
CA ASP A 34 1.93 -3.93 -20.39
C ASP A 34 3.04 -4.16 -19.34
N SER A 35 4.19 -4.69 -19.78
CA SER A 35 5.29 -5.05 -18.88
C SER A 35 6.01 -3.86 -18.22
N SER A 36 5.72 -2.62 -18.63
CA SER A 36 6.29 -1.42 -18.01
C SER A 36 5.46 -0.91 -16.83
N LYS A 37 4.20 -1.36 -16.70
CA LYS A 37 3.27 -0.90 -15.66
C LYS A 37 3.43 -1.71 -14.39
N THR A 38 3.68 -1.07 -13.26
CA THR A 38 3.93 -1.71 -11.96
C THR A 38 2.84 -1.45 -10.93
N VAL A 39 1.94 -0.50 -11.19
CA VAL A 39 0.78 -0.19 -10.36
C VAL A 39 -0.51 -0.68 -11.05
N LEU A 40 -1.37 -1.38 -10.33
CA LEU A 40 -2.66 -1.88 -10.84
C LEU A 40 -3.84 -1.20 -10.17
N LEU A 41 -4.67 -0.52 -10.97
CA LEU A 41 -5.99 -0.02 -10.54
C LEU A 41 -7.08 -1.02 -10.93
N ILE A 42 -7.82 -1.55 -9.95
CA ILE A 42 -8.94 -2.47 -10.22
C ILE A 42 -10.24 -1.68 -10.23
N GLN A 43 -10.79 -1.37 -11.41
CA GLN A 43 -11.93 -0.46 -11.57
C GLN A 43 -12.90 -0.95 -12.66
N ASP A 44 -14.20 -1.01 -12.32
CA ASP A 44 -15.25 -1.35 -13.29
C ASP A 44 -15.97 -0.09 -13.80
N ILE A 45 -16.13 0.92 -12.93
CA ILE A 45 -16.77 2.20 -13.25
C ILE A 45 -15.97 3.37 -12.65
N THR A 46 -16.08 4.54 -13.25
CA THR A 46 -15.46 5.77 -12.71
C THR A 46 -16.12 6.18 -11.38
N PRO A 47 -15.37 6.22 -10.26
CA PRO A 47 -15.84 6.80 -8.99
C PRO A 47 -16.21 8.27 -9.20
N TRP A 48 -17.46 8.64 -8.89
CA TRP A 48 -17.98 10.01 -8.94
C TRP A 48 -17.43 10.93 -10.05
N ALA A 49 -17.68 10.58 -11.32
CA ALA A 49 -17.30 11.41 -12.47
C ALA A 49 -17.85 12.85 -12.34
N GLY A 50 -16.97 13.81 -12.02
CA GLY A 50 -17.40 15.13 -11.54
C GLY A 50 -16.83 16.32 -12.30
N GLN A 51 -15.52 16.39 -12.47
CA GLN A 51 -14.86 17.56 -13.06
C GLN A 51 -14.53 17.38 -14.54
N THR A 52 -14.84 18.38 -15.36
CA THR A 52 -14.55 18.34 -16.81
C THR A 52 -13.07 18.56 -17.17
N ASN A 53 -12.27 19.06 -16.22
CA ASN A 53 -10.83 19.29 -16.38
C ASN A 53 -9.97 18.14 -15.82
N HIS A 54 -10.61 17.08 -15.34
CA HIS A 54 -9.99 15.89 -14.80
C HIS A 54 -10.14 14.74 -15.80
N ASP A 55 -9.27 13.75 -15.70
CA ASP A 55 -9.31 12.53 -16.50
C ASP A 55 -10.68 11.84 -16.33
N PRO A 56 -11.31 11.39 -17.42
CA PRO A 56 -12.63 10.75 -17.37
C PRO A 56 -12.65 9.44 -16.57
N ASN A 57 -11.50 8.88 -16.21
CA ASN A 57 -11.40 7.65 -15.41
C ASN A 57 -11.33 7.89 -13.90
N GLY A 58 -11.40 9.14 -13.43
CA GLY A 58 -11.65 9.48 -12.02
C GLY A 58 -10.42 9.86 -11.21
N ALA A 59 -10.63 10.04 -9.90
CA ALA A 59 -9.66 10.68 -8.99
C ALA A 59 -8.32 9.93 -8.94
N ASP A 60 -8.35 8.62 -8.77
CA ASP A 60 -7.13 7.80 -8.68
C ASP A 60 -6.31 7.91 -9.97
N THR A 61 -6.98 7.90 -11.14
CA THR A 61 -6.32 8.08 -12.43
C THR A 61 -5.65 9.45 -12.51
N ASN A 62 -6.35 10.52 -12.10
CA ASN A 62 -5.79 11.87 -12.09
C ASN A 62 -4.56 11.99 -11.20
N GLU A 63 -4.62 11.42 -10.00
CA GLU A 63 -3.52 11.52 -9.05
C GLU A 63 -2.32 10.66 -9.48
N LEU A 64 -2.55 9.42 -9.93
CA LEU A 64 -1.50 8.56 -10.51
C LEU A 64 -0.79 9.24 -11.68
N MET A 65 -1.52 9.90 -12.59
CA MET A 65 -0.91 10.68 -13.67
C MET A 65 -0.13 11.90 -13.15
N THR A 66 -0.63 12.55 -12.10
CA THR A 66 0.03 13.73 -11.51
C THR A 66 1.34 13.36 -10.82
N GLN A 67 1.38 12.21 -10.14
CA GLN A 67 2.59 11.67 -9.52
C GLN A 67 3.51 10.95 -10.51
N GLN A 68 3.08 10.81 -11.77
CA GLN A 68 3.82 10.15 -12.86
C GLN A 68 4.01 8.66 -12.64
N GLU A 69 3.04 8.01 -12.01
CA GLU A 69 3.08 6.58 -11.74
C GLU A 69 2.86 5.75 -13.01
N GLU A 70 3.60 4.63 -13.10
CA GLU A 70 3.47 3.69 -14.20
C GLU A 70 2.36 2.67 -13.91
N PHE A 71 1.10 3.10 -14.11
CA PHE A 71 -0.08 2.28 -13.83
C PHE A 71 -0.79 1.74 -15.07
N CYS A 72 -1.60 0.72 -14.85
CA CYS A 72 -2.67 0.29 -15.74
C CYS A 72 -3.95 -0.03 -14.95
N SER A 73 -5.06 -0.27 -15.64
CA SER A 73 -6.31 -0.69 -15.01
C SER A 73 -6.93 -1.93 -15.63
N ILE A 74 -7.61 -2.70 -14.77
CA ILE A 74 -8.39 -3.88 -15.14
C ILE A 74 -9.77 -3.84 -14.48
N ASN A 75 -10.74 -4.55 -15.05
CA ASN A 75 -11.99 -4.84 -14.36
C ASN A 75 -11.79 -5.91 -13.26
N SER A 76 -12.62 -5.84 -12.22
CA SER A 76 -12.72 -6.81 -11.12
C SER A 76 -12.83 -8.25 -11.60
N SER A 77 -13.57 -8.48 -12.70
CA SER A 77 -13.73 -9.80 -13.32
C SER A 77 -12.45 -10.40 -13.89
N GLN A 78 -11.40 -9.59 -14.10
CA GLN A 78 -10.13 -10.02 -14.68
C GLN A 78 -9.10 -10.43 -13.62
N VAL A 79 -9.30 -10.06 -12.35
CA VAL A 79 -8.32 -10.25 -11.26
C VAL A 79 -7.81 -11.68 -11.19
N ALA A 80 -8.71 -12.68 -11.16
CA ALA A 80 -8.34 -14.09 -11.07
C ALA A 80 -7.55 -14.64 -12.27
N THR A 81 -7.53 -13.91 -13.39
CA THR A 81 -6.78 -14.28 -14.61
C THR A 81 -5.54 -13.43 -14.85
N THR A 82 -5.37 -12.36 -14.07
CA THR A 82 -4.22 -11.44 -14.17
C THR A 82 -3.08 -11.98 -13.31
N ASN A 83 -1.85 -11.94 -13.83
CA ASN A 83 -0.67 -12.25 -13.04
C ASN A 83 -0.35 -11.08 -12.09
N LEU A 84 -0.89 -11.11 -10.88
CA LEU A 84 -0.70 -10.04 -9.89
C LEU A 84 0.76 -9.87 -9.46
N ALA A 85 1.60 -10.90 -9.56
CA ALA A 85 3.02 -10.85 -9.19
C ALA A 85 3.86 -9.90 -10.07
N HIS A 86 3.30 -9.40 -11.18
CA HIS A 86 3.91 -8.35 -11.99
C HIS A 86 3.83 -6.96 -11.35
N PHE A 87 2.86 -6.74 -10.45
CA PHE A 87 2.59 -5.45 -9.83
C PHE A 87 3.19 -5.38 -8.42
N THR A 88 3.76 -4.23 -8.09
CA THR A 88 4.24 -3.90 -6.73
C THR A 88 3.13 -3.29 -5.88
N GLU A 89 2.11 -2.74 -6.54
CA GLU A 89 1.05 -1.95 -5.94
C GLU A 89 -0.30 -2.30 -6.55
N ILE A 90 -1.34 -2.35 -5.71
CA ILE A 90 -2.73 -2.50 -6.13
C ILE A 90 -3.56 -1.43 -5.45
N ILE A 91 -4.40 -0.76 -6.23
CA ILE A 91 -5.41 0.20 -5.76
C ILE A 91 -6.81 -0.40 -6.01
N ILE A 92 -7.60 -0.45 -4.94
CA ILE A 92 -9.04 -0.71 -4.97
C ILE A 92 -9.74 0.63 -4.74
N PRO A 93 -10.35 1.22 -5.77
CA PRO A 93 -11.13 2.45 -5.63
C PRO A 93 -12.47 2.16 -4.96
N SER A 94 -13.07 3.20 -4.38
CA SER A 94 -14.42 3.14 -3.84
C SER A 94 -15.46 3.41 -4.92
N ALA A 95 -16.73 3.53 -4.51
CA ALA A 95 -17.84 3.88 -5.39
C ALA A 95 -17.92 3.01 -6.65
N GLN A 96 -17.88 1.70 -6.45
CA GLN A 96 -18.08 0.73 -7.51
C GLN A 96 -19.51 0.15 -7.48
N ASP A 97 -19.92 -0.55 -8.54
CA ASP A 97 -21.23 -1.20 -8.57
C ASP A 97 -21.22 -2.51 -7.75
N GLN A 98 -22.39 -3.10 -7.50
CA GLN A 98 -22.43 -4.33 -6.70
C GLN A 98 -21.72 -5.51 -7.37
N ALA A 99 -21.68 -5.55 -8.72
CA ALA A 99 -21.02 -6.64 -9.43
C ALA A 99 -19.50 -6.61 -9.22
N TYR A 100 -18.91 -5.41 -9.11
CA TYR A 100 -17.53 -5.24 -8.70
C TYR A 100 -17.24 -5.89 -7.34
N TYR A 101 -18.02 -5.56 -6.32
CA TYR A 101 -17.83 -6.12 -4.98
C TYR A 101 -18.13 -7.62 -4.95
N ASP A 102 -19.12 -8.10 -5.69
CA ASP A 102 -19.40 -9.53 -5.80
C ASP A 102 -18.25 -10.30 -6.47
N ASN A 103 -17.56 -9.69 -7.44
CA ASN A 103 -16.38 -10.27 -8.08
C ASN A 103 -15.17 -10.31 -7.12
N LEU A 104 -14.97 -9.25 -6.33
CA LEU A 104 -13.88 -9.20 -5.34
C LEU A 104 -14.17 -10.03 -4.10
N PHE A 105 -15.43 -10.23 -3.73
CA PHE A 105 -15.86 -10.97 -2.54
C PHE A 105 -16.84 -12.11 -2.87
N PRO A 106 -16.49 -13.04 -3.78
CA PRO A 106 -17.45 -14.01 -4.35
C PRO A 106 -18.05 -14.99 -3.34
N SER A 107 -17.43 -15.13 -2.17
CA SER A 107 -17.93 -15.94 -1.05
C SER A 107 -18.03 -15.13 0.25
N GLY A 108 -18.19 -13.81 0.14
CA GLY A 108 -18.18 -12.89 1.28
C GLY A 108 -16.79 -12.74 1.92
N THR A 109 -15.73 -13.03 1.18
CA THR A 109 -14.33 -12.84 1.57
C THR A 109 -13.56 -12.40 0.33
N ILE A 110 -12.62 -11.46 0.51
CA ILE A 110 -11.78 -10.92 -0.57
C ILE A 110 -11.08 -12.07 -1.33
N LEU A 111 -10.93 -11.92 -2.64
CA LEU A 111 -10.25 -12.90 -3.49
C LEU A 111 -8.89 -13.29 -2.91
N SER A 112 -8.65 -14.61 -2.88
CA SER A 112 -7.42 -15.19 -2.33
C SER A 112 -6.16 -14.73 -3.09
N GLU A 113 -6.31 -14.39 -4.36
CA GLU A 113 -5.26 -13.87 -5.24
C GLU A 113 -4.74 -12.52 -4.72
N ILE A 114 -5.65 -11.63 -4.27
CA ILE A 114 -5.27 -10.35 -3.67
C ILE A 114 -4.63 -10.59 -2.31
N SER A 115 -5.24 -11.41 -1.44
CA SER A 115 -4.68 -11.65 -0.11
C SER A 115 -3.30 -12.33 -0.17
N SER A 116 -3.11 -13.29 -1.07
CA SER A 116 -1.82 -13.98 -1.26
C SER A 116 -0.77 -13.02 -1.83
N TRP A 117 -1.17 -12.15 -2.76
CA TRP A 117 -0.27 -11.12 -3.30
C TRP A 117 0.19 -10.12 -2.22
N VAL A 118 -0.70 -9.69 -1.33
CA VAL A 118 -0.31 -8.89 -0.16
C VAL A 118 0.60 -9.71 0.76
N GLU A 119 0.24 -10.95 1.07
CA GLU A 119 1.05 -11.84 1.92
C GLU A 119 2.48 -12.00 1.38
N ASP A 120 2.65 -11.94 0.05
CA ASP A 120 3.91 -12.04 -0.67
C ASP A 120 4.72 -10.72 -0.80
N GLY A 121 4.24 -9.62 -0.21
CA GLY A 121 4.96 -8.34 -0.15
C GLY A 121 4.33 -7.20 -0.96
N GLY A 122 3.14 -7.38 -1.52
CA GLY A 122 2.41 -6.33 -2.21
C GLY A 122 1.91 -5.22 -1.27
N VAL A 123 1.80 -3.99 -1.79
CA VAL A 123 1.21 -2.85 -1.07
C VAL A 123 -0.20 -2.57 -1.61
N LEU A 124 -1.21 -2.89 -0.80
CA LEU A 124 -2.62 -2.70 -1.14
C LEU A 124 -3.14 -1.40 -0.56
N SER A 125 -3.59 -0.48 -1.42
CA SER A 125 -4.41 0.66 -1.00
C SER A 125 -5.86 0.43 -1.38
N ALA A 126 -6.77 0.53 -0.41
CA ALA A 126 -8.16 0.16 -0.58
C ALA A 126 -9.12 1.22 -0.03
N ASN A 127 -9.79 1.90 -0.95
CA ASN A 127 -10.88 2.82 -0.70
C ASN A 127 -12.19 2.03 -0.66
N LEU A 128 -12.66 1.77 0.55
CA LEU A 128 -13.72 0.81 0.88
C LEU A 128 -15.01 1.51 1.35
N ALA A 129 -15.27 2.72 0.86
CA ALA A 129 -16.51 3.45 1.13
C ALA A 129 -17.72 2.77 0.44
N ASP A 130 -18.55 2.12 1.25
CA ASP A 130 -19.80 1.47 0.81
C ASP A 130 -20.85 2.49 0.37
N CYS A 131 -21.73 2.14 -0.57
CA CYS A 131 -22.95 2.92 -0.84
C CYS A 131 -22.69 4.36 -1.27
N ALA A 132 -21.67 4.54 -2.10
CA ALA A 132 -21.40 5.82 -2.71
C ALA A 132 -22.63 6.37 -3.44
N SER A 133 -22.80 7.69 -3.35
CA SER A 133 -23.88 8.43 -4.01
C SER A 133 -23.69 8.57 -5.53
N ALA A 134 -22.58 8.08 -6.09
CA ALA A 134 -22.29 8.18 -7.52
C ALA A 134 -23.32 7.39 -8.36
N PRO A 135 -23.70 7.90 -9.55
CA PRO A 135 -24.64 7.21 -10.43
C PRO A 135 -24.13 5.81 -10.83
N GLY A 136 -24.82 4.76 -10.37
CA GLY A 136 -24.44 3.37 -10.65
C GLY A 136 -23.36 2.78 -9.73
N ALA A 137 -22.91 3.53 -8.72
CA ALA A 137 -21.78 3.22 -7.85
C ALA A 137 -22.17 2.90 -6.39
N GLY A 138 -23.44 2.57 -6.16
CA GLY A 138 -23.97 2.34 -4.80
C GLY A 138 -23.74 0.93 -4.26
N GLY A 139 -22.75 0.19 -4.77
CA GLY A 139 -22.43 -1.15 -4.26
C GLY A 139 -21.79 -1.12 -2.88
N GLY A 140 -21.59 -2.28 -2.27
CA GLY A 140 -20.80 -2.40 -1.05
C GLY A 140 -20.26 -3.80 -0.82
N TRP A 141 -19.24 -3.89 0.05
CA TRP A 141 -18.64 -5.16 0.48
C TRP A 141 -19.32 -5.68 1.75
N SER A 142 -20.64 -5.79 1.72
CA SER A 142 -21.45 -6.24 2.83
C SER A 142 -22.67 -7.05 2.39
N SER A 143 -23.13 -7.93 3.28
CA SER A 143 -24.32 -8.77 3.07
C SER A 143 -25.65 -7.99 3.13
N SER A 144 -25.59 -6.74 3.61
CA SER A 144 -26.73 -5.88 3.91
C SER A 144 -26.36 -4.42 3.66
N ALA A 145 -25.99 -4.13 2.40
CA ALA A 145 -25.52 -2.84 1.95
C ALA A 145 -26.42 -1.67 2.42
N CYS A 146 -25.77 -0.56 2.77
CA CYS A 146 -26.38 0.74 3.01
C CYS A 146 -27.27 0.81 4.25
N THR A 147 -26.91 0.06 5.29
CA THR A 147 -27.58 0.13 6.60
C THR A 147 -26.56 0.29 7.73
N SER A 148 -26.95 0.94 8.83
CA SER A 148 -26.10 1.07 10.02
C SER A 148 -25.91 -0.23 10.82
N THR A 149 -26.44 -1.34 10.29
CA THR A 149 -26.33 -2.70 10.84
C THR A 149 -25.71 -3.67 9.85
N ALA A 150 -25.14 -3.15 8.75
CA ALA A 150 -24.55 -3.98 7.71
C ALA A 150 -23.45 -4.87 8.30
N SER A 151 -23.58 -6.18 8.10
CA SER A 151 -22.53 -7.14 8.42
C SER A 151 -21.62 -7.26 7.20
N SER A 152 -20.36 -6.84 7.35
CA SER A 152 -19.40 -6.80 6.26
C SER A 152 -19.00 -8.19 5.77
N TYR A 153 -18.52 -8.23 4.53
CA TYR A 153 -17.64 -9.30 4.08
C TYR A 153 -16.29 -9.22 4.80
N THR A 154 -15.46 -10.25 4.64
CA THR A 154 -14.14 -10.34 5.25
C THR A 154 -13.08 -9.83 4.28
N PHE A 155 -12.33 -8.82 4.69
CA PHE A 155 -11.21 -8.27 3.94
C PHE A 155 -9.89 -8.94 4.35
N VAL A 156 -8.76 -8.47 3.79
CA VAL A 156 -7.41 -8.97 4.07
C VAL A 156 -7.16 -8.92 5.59
N GLY A 157 -6.43 -9.90 6.13
CA GLY A 157 -6.16 -9.99 7.58
C GLY A 157 -7.40 -10.26 8.46
N GLY A 158 -8.56 -10.53 7.86
CA GLY A 158 -9.81 -10.74 8.59
C GLY A 158 -10.56 -9.43 8.90
N VAL A 159 -10.09 -8.28 8.41
CA VAL A 159 -10.72 -6.98 8.68
C VAL A 159 -12.17 -6.97 8.21
N GLN A 160 -13.02 -6.36 9.04
CA GLN A 160 -14.44 -6.21 8.82
C GLN A 160 -14.84 -4.74 9.02
N HIS A 161 -16.10 -4.39 8.73
CA HIS A 161 -16.64 -3.07 9.02
C HIS A 161 -18.06 -3.15 9.57
N ILE A 162 -18.48 -2.06 10.22
CA ILE A 162 -19.87 -1.81 10.59
C ILE A 162 -20.33 -0.52 9.92
N GLY A 163 -21.46 -0.57 9.22
CA GLY A 163 -22.03 0.60 8.53
C GLY A 163 -22.26 1.75 9.50
N SER A 164 -21.72 2.93 9.16
CA SER A 164 -21.81 4.14 9.97
C SER A 164 -21.47 5.34 9.10
N PHE A 165 -22.39 6.28 8.98
CA PHE A 165 -22.25 7.40 8.07
C PHE A 165 -21.99 8.67 8.88
N SER A 166 -20.74 9.12 8.90
CA SER A 166 -20.28 10.25 9.72
C SER A 166 -19.74 11.38 8.85
N ASP A 167 -20.00 12.60 9.29
CA ASP A 167 -19.38 13.83 8.76
C ASP A 167 -18.21 14.31 9.62
N ASP A 168 -17.91 13.63 10.74
CA ASP A 168 -16.89 14.02 11.69
C ASP A 168 -15.78 12.95 11.72
N ASN A 169 -14.63 13.26 11.12
CA ASN A 169 -13.46 12.39 11.08
C ASN A 169 -12.28 13.09 11.77
N ASN A 170 -11.66 12.43 12.74
CA ASN A 170 -10.58 12.98 13.56
C ASN A 170 -9.25 12.29 13.25
N ILE A 171 -8.15 13.04 13.36
CA ILE A 171 -6.78 12.51 13.26
C ILE A 171 -6.46 11.68 14.51
N ALA A 172 -6.17 10.40 14.33
CA ALA A 172 -5.73 9.50 15.40
C ALA A 172 -4.20 9.33 15.44
N SER A 173 -3.52 9.39 14.29
CA SER A 173 -2.07 9.31 14.19
C SER A 173 -1.50 10.49 13.40
N SER A 174 -1.09 11.53 14.11
CA SER A 174 -0.57 12.77 13.50
C SER A 174 0.79 12.60 12.80
N SER A 175 1.51 11.50 13.06
CA SER A 175 2.79 11.17 12.46
C SER A 175 2.68 10.24 11.25
N SER A 176 1.48 9.79 10.89
CA SER A 176 1.29 8.97 9.68
C SER A 176 1.65 9.79 8.43
N PRO A 177 2.38 9.24 7.44
CA PRO A 177 2.66 9.91 6.17
C PRO A 177 1.41 10.39 5.44
N VAL A 178 0.29 9.67 5.58
CA VAL A 178 -1.02 10.07 5.05
C VAL A 178 -1.49 11.41 5.66
N VAL A 179 -1.14 11.68 6.92
CA VAL A 179 -1.52 12.89 7.65
C VAL A 179 -0.47 13.99 7.50
N THR A 180 0.82 13.66 7.56
CA THR A 180 1.90 14.66 7.37
C THR A 180 1.96 15.15 5.94
N GLY A 181 1.54 14.32 4.99
CA GLY A 181 1.63 14.54 3.56
C GLY A 181 3.01 14.26 2.98
N ASP A 182 3.84 13.54 3.74
CA ASP A 182 5.12 13.05 3.24
C ASP A 182 4.86 12.14 2.04
N ASN A 183 5.56 12.40 0.94
CA ASN A 183 5.45 11.70 -0.35
C ASN A 183 4.18 12.00 -1.18
N GLY A 184 3.23 12.83 -0.72
CA GLY A 184 2.00 13.14 -1.48
C GLY A 184 2.19 14.01 -2.74
N GLY A 185 3.43 14.26 -3.16
CA GLY A 185 3.74 14.99 -4.39
C GLY A 185 3.20 16.44 -4.43
N THR A 186 2.71 16.85 -5.60
CA THR A 186 2.24 18.23 -5.84
C THR A 186 0.89 18.53 -5.18
N ASN A 187 0.02 17.52 -5.12
CA ASN A 187 -1.34 17.65 -4.60
C ASN A 187 -1.45 17.33 -3.11
N GLY A 188 -0.44 16.70 -2.53
CA GLY A 188 -0.36 16.33 -1.13
C GLY A 188 -0.06 17.49 -0.17
N GLY A 189 -0.01 17.15 1.11
CA GLY A 189 0.38 18.05 2.19
C GLY A 189 -0.31 17.75 3.52
N GLN A 190 0.08 18.49 4.56
CA GLN A 190 -0.43 18.29 5.91
C GLN A 190 -1.97 18.31 5.97
N ILE A 191 -2.53 17.24 6.51
CA ILE A 191 -3.93 17.10 6.88
C ILE A 191 -4.16 17.79 8.23
N VAL A 192 -5.20 18.60 8.32
CA VAL A 192 -5.61 19.33 9.52
C VAL A 192 -7.08 19.08 9.83
N ASP A 193 -7.33 18.73 11.08
CA ASP A 193 -8.67 18.63 11.66
C ASP A 193 -9.03 19.95 12.36
N ASN A 194 -9.35 20.96 11.54
CA ASN A 194 -9.66 22.32 12.00
C ASN A 194 -11.10 22.73 11.66
N GLY A 195 -11.95 21.77 11.32
CA GLY A 195 -13.38 21.92 11.10
C GLY A 195 -13.86 21.67 9.67
N CYS A 196 -15.18 21.78 9.55
CA CYS A 196 -16.01 21.58 8.37
C CYS A 196 -15.38 22.06 7.05
N LEU A 197 -15.31 21.17 6.05
CA LEU A 197 -14.84 21.43 4.69
C LEU A 197 -13.38 21.89 4.58
N ASN A 198 -12.56 21.74 5.62
CA ASN A 198 -11.11 21.80 5.49
C ASN A 198 -10.63 20.48 4.88
N ASP A 199 -10.24 19.51 5.71
CA ASP A 199 -9.60 18.29 5.23
C ASP A 199 -10.32 16.99 5.56
N LEU A 200 -11.26 16.95 6.51
CA LEU A 200 -11.83 15.67 6.99
C LEU A 200 -13.35 15.70 7.21
N ASP A 201 -13.95 16.87 7.41
CA ASP A 201 -15.33 16.97 7.89
C ASP A 201 -16.33 17.55 6.88
N CYS A 202 -17.61 17.23 7.09
CA CYS A 202 -18.79 17.75 6.39
C CYS A 202 -18.89 17.43 4.89
N TRP A 203 -18.53 16.22 4.50
CA TRP A 203 -18.60 15.79 3.10
C TRP A 203 -19.97 15.27 2.70
N GLY A 204 -20.98 15.35 3.57
CA GLY A 204 -22.23 14.63 3.33
C GLY A 204 -21.97 13.13 3.40
N PHE A 205 -21.35 12.72 4.51
CA PHE A 205 -20.71 11.43 4.82
C PHE A 205 -19.24 11.37 4.42
N SER A 206 -18.39 11.98 5.26
CA SER A 206 -16.93 11.88 5.19
C SER A 206 -16.42 10.45 5.33
N SER A 207 -17.13 9.60 6.09
CA SER A 207 -16.90 8.16 6.19
C SER A 207 -18.22 7.39 6.13
N HIS A 208 -18.17 6.18 5.58
CA HIS A 208 -19.35 5.35 5.30
C HIS A 208 -19.45 4.09 6.17
N SER A 209 -18.40 3.79 6.93
CA SER A 209 -18.35 2.73 7.93
C SER A 209 -17.14 2.93 8.83
N TYR A 210 -17.04 2.17 9.93
CA TYR A 210 -15.80 2.03 10.69
C TYR A 210 -15.34 0.58 10.70
N PHE A 211 -14.02 0.39 10.73
CA PHE A 211 -13.38 -0.91 10.73
C PHE A 211 -13.48 -1.62 12.09
N THR A 212 -13.55 -2.94 12.02
CA THR A 212 -13.58 -3.86 13.17
C THR A 212 -12.72 -5.10 12.87
N ASN A 213 -12.50 -5.94 13.88
CA ASN A 213 -11.66 -7.14 13.78
C ASN A 213 -10.25 -6.83 13.24
N LEU A 214 -9.63 -5.78 13.78
CA LEU A 214 -8.32 -5.30 13.35
C LEU A 214 -7.20 -6.24 13.79
N PRO A 215 -6.21 -6.51 12.92
CA PRO A 215 -4.93 -7.13 13.32
C PRO A 215 -4.26 -6.38 14.49
N SER A 216 -3.52 -7.10 15.33
CA SER A 216 -3.01 -6.62 16.61
C SER A 216 -2.01 -5.44 16.55
N ASP A 217 -1.44 -5.19 15.37
CA ASP A 217 -0.46 -4.14 15.07
C ASP A 217 -1.02 -3.05 14.15
N THR A 218 -2.34 -3.00 13.98
CA THR A 218 -2.99 -2.00 13.14
C THR A 218 -2.75 -0.60 13.68
N THR A 219 -2.19 0.26 12.83
CA THR A 219 -2.12 1.70 13.09
C THR A 219 -3.42 2.35 12.62
N VAL A 220 -4.11 3.01 13.54
CA VAL A 220 -5.30 3.80 13.22
C VAL A 220 -4.87 5.22 12.86
N ILE A 221 -5.12 5.62 11.62
CA ILE A 221 -4.73 6.92 11.06
C ILE A 221 -5.83 7.95 11.32
N LEU A 222 -7.08 7.61 10.97
CA LEU A 222 -8.26 8.44 11.18
C LEU A 222 -9.37 7.66 11.90
N THR A 223 -10.22 8.38 12.62
CA THR A 223 -11.36 7.83 13.37
C THR A 223 -12.62 8.64 13.12
N GLU A 224 -13.77 7.99 13.21
CA GLU A 224 -15.07 8.63 13.45
C GLU A 224 -15.52 8.34 14.90
N PRO A 225 -16.61 8.94 15.41
CA PRO A 225 -17.05 8.75 16.80
C PRO A 225 -17.18 7.29 17.27
N ASN A 226 -17.48 6.35 16.37
CA ASN A 226 -17.66 4.94 16.73
C ASN A 226 -16.40 4.07 16.52
N GLY A 227 -15.42 4.52 15.73
CA GLY A 227 -14.25 3.69 15.46
C GLY A 227 -13.32 4.15 14.34
N PRO A 228 -12.33 3.30 13.98
CA PRO A 228 -11.33 3.58 12.94
C PRO A 228 -11.94 3.66 11.55
N VAL A 229 -11.56 4.66 10.75
CA VAL A 229 -12.03 4.83 9.36
C VAL A 229 -10.92 4.87 8.34
N PHE A 230 -9.67 5.07 8.79
CA PHE A 230 -8.48 4.95 7.97
C PHE A 230 -7.45 4.20 8.80
N ILE A 231 -7.00 3.05 8.31
CA ILE A 231 -6.07 2.16 9.00
C ILE A 231 -4.92 1.75 8.07
N GLN A 232 -3.80 1.36 8.68
CA GLN A 232 -2.79 0.57 8.01
C GLN A 232 -2.35 -0.61 8.88
N TYR A 233 -2.04 -1.74 8.28
CA TYR A 233 -1.57 -2.93 8.98
C TYR A 233 -0.78 -3.86 8.06
N ARG A 234 -0.03 -4.78 8.65
CA ARG A 234 0.73 -5.80 7.93
C ARG A 234 -0.11 -7.04 7.68
N TYR A 235 0.12 -7.66 6.54
CA TYR A 235 -0.41 -8.99 6.26
C TYR A 235 0.63 -9.79 5.48
N GLY A 236 1.17 -10.83 6.12
CA GLY A 236 2.41 -11.45 5.66
C GLY A 236 3.53 -10.41 5.54
N ASP A 237 4.13 -10.35 4.36
CA ASP A 237 5.23 -9.46 4.04
C ASP A 237 4.75 -8.12 3.45
N GLY A 238 3.45 -7.97 3.19
CA GLY A 238 2.88 -6.79 2.57
C GLY A 238 2.31 -5.78 3.55
N LEU A 239 1.86 -4.67 2.97
CA LEU A 239 1.20 -3.58 3.68
C LEU A 239 -0.21 -3.40 3.13
N VAL A 240 -1.18 -3.25 4.02
CA VAL A 240 -2.54 -2.83 3.68
C VAL A 240 -2.77 -1.44 4.23
N ILE A 241 -3.16 -0.53 3.35
CA ILE A 241 -3.62 0.83 3.63
C ILE A 241 -5.10 0.83 3.24
N ALA A 242 -6.00 1.05 4.20
CA ALA A 242 -7.42 0.92 3.93
C ALA A 242 -8.21 2.05 4.58
N THR A 243 -9.18 2.57 3.84
CA THR A 243 -10.05 3.62 4.32
C THR A 243 -11.51 3.40 3.94
N THR A 244 -12.42 3.81 4.80
CA THR A 244 -13.87 3.89 4.52
C THR A 244 -14.31 5.33 4.25
N THR A 245 -13.35 6.26 4.17
CA THR A 245 -13.59 7.67 3.87
C THR A 245 -13.85 7.88 2.39
N SER A 246 -14.72 8.82 2.04
CA SER A 246 -15.09 9.14 0.65
C SER A 246 -14.04 10.03 -0.05
N ILE A 247 -12.79 9.56 -0.10
CA ILE A 247 -11.65 10.38 -0.55
C ILE A 247 -11.72 10.76 -2.02
N GLU A 248 -12.14 9.85 -2.92
CA GLU A 248 -12.25 10.17 -4.34
C GLU A 248 -13.37 11.18 -4.59
N TRP A 249 -14.44 11.14 -3.78
CA TRP A 249 -15.51 12.13 -3.85
C TRP A 249 -15.02 13.54 -3.52
N ARG A 250 -14.18 13.64 -2.48
CA ARG A 250 -13.59 14.91 -2.05
C ARG A 250 -12.59 15.45 -3.08
N TYR A 251 -11.93 14.54 -3.80
CA TYR A 251 -10.97 14.85 -4.85
C TYR A 251 -11.68 15.26 -6.16
N ASP A 252 -12.63 14.50 -6.70
CA ASP A 252 -13.14 14.67 -8.09
C ASP A 252 -14.57 15.20 -8.23
N TYR A 253 -15.41 15.07 -7.21
CA TYR A 253 -16.84 15.35 -7.37
C TYR A 253 -17.31 16.58 -6.63
N PHE A 254 -16.64 16.93 -5.54
CA PHE A 254 -17.07 18.06 -4.74
C PHE A 254 -16.92 19.39 -5.51
N GLN A 255 -17.73 20.38 -5.14
CA GLN A 255 -17.75 21.65 -5.88
C GLN A 255 -16.33 22.25 -5.94
N PRO A 256 -15.89 22.83 -7.08
CA PRO A 256 -14.50 23.25 -7.28
C PRO A 256 -13.92 24.12 -6.16
N ASN A 257 -14.75 24.95 -5.51
CA ASN A 257 -14.31 25.84 -4.43
C ASN A 257 -14.03 25.13 -3.09
N TYR A 258 -14.38 23.86 -2.98
CA TYR A 258 -14.20 23.05 -1.78
C TYR A 258 -13.50 21.73 -2.10
N GLN A 259 -12.92 21.60 -3.28
CA GLN A 259 -12.12 20.43 -3.63
C GLN A 259 -10.93 20.31 -2.68
N ASN A 260 -10.60 19.09 -2.24
CA ASN A 260 -9.38 18.85 -1.46
C ASN A 260 -8.70 17.59 -1.96
N LEU A 261 -7.50 17.80 -2.52
CA LEU A 261 -6.74 16.74 -3.19
C LEU A 261 -5.81 15.99 -2.22
N LYS A 262 -5.54 16.57 -1.04
CA LYS A 262 -4.42 16.16 -0.19
C LYS A 262 -4.54 14.72 0.28
N LEU A 263 -5.72 14.31 0.76
CA LEU A 263 -5.85 13.00 1.41
C LEU A 263 -5.57 11.83 0.45
N LEU A 264 -6.15 11.86 -0.76
CA LEU A 264 -5.89 10.86 -1.79
C LEU A 264 -4.44 10.94 -2.29
N ALA A 265 -3.91 12.14 -2.52
CA ALA A 265 -2.53 12.34 -2.94
C ALA A 265 -1.53 11.78 -1.91
N ASN A 266 -1.76 12.03 -0.63
CA ASN A 266 -0.92 11.51 0.45
C ASN A 266 -1.02 9.98 0.57
N GLU A 267 -2.20 9.40 0.37
CA GLU A 267 -2.39 7.95 0.37
C GLU A 267 -1.61 7.29 -0.77
N ILE A 268 -1.81 7.73 -2.01
CA ILE A 268 -1.12 7.19 -3.19
C ILE A 268 0.40 7.40 -3.06
N GLY A 269 0.82 8.58 -2.61
CA GLY A 269 2.25 8.86 -2.41
C GLY A 269 2.87 7.99 -1.32
N TYR A 270 2.15 7.76 -0.21
CA TYR A 270 2.61 6.86 0.84
C TYR A 270 2.63 5.40 0.39
N GLN A 271 1.65 4.96 -0.39
CA GLN A 271 1.60 3.65 -1.02
C GLN A 271 2.83 3.43 -1.92
N HIS A 272 3.13 4.39 -2.80
CA HIS A 272 4.26 4.32 -3.72
C HIS A 272 5.61 4.30 -2.99
N PHE A 273 5.78 5.20 -2.02
CA PHE A 273 6.93 5.15 -1.10
C PHE A 273 7.01 3.77 -0.44
N SER A 274 5.86 3.22 -0.04
CA SER A 274 5.78 1.91 0.60
C SER A 274 6.06 0.73 -0.33
N ALA A 275 5.93 0.90 -1.64
CA ALA A 275 6.28 -0.16 -2.57
C ALA A 275 7.75 -0.13 -2.96
N THR A 276 8.34 1.07 -3.00
CA THR A 276 9.69 1.30 -3.49
C THR A 276 10.75 1.23 -2.38
N CYS A 277 10.39 1.58 -1.15
CA CYS A 277 11.31 1.67 -0.01
C CYS A 277 11.18 0.47 0.97
N GLN A 278 11.35 -0.75 0.47
CA GLN A 278 11.31 -1.96 1.32
C GLN A 278 12.64 -2.18 2.07
N GLU A 279 12.55 -2.63 3.33
CA GLU A 279 13.70 -2.94 4.18
C GLU A 279 14.49 -4.12 3.60
N LYS A 280 15.82 -3.97 3.52
CA LYS A 280 16.70 -4.99 2.94
C LYS A 280 17.98 -5.08 3.74
N ASP A 281 17.85 -5.62 4.94
CA ASP A 281 18.95 -5.66 5.88
C ASP A 281 19.30 -7.08 6.27
N GLY A 282 20.50 -7.24 6.78
CA GLY A 282 20.85 -8.49 7.40
C GLY A 282 22.02 -8.32 8.32
N GLU A 283 21.90 -8.91 9.50
CA GLU A 283 22.98 -8.96 10.48
C GLU A 283 22.97 -10.33 11.16
N GLY A 284 24.16 -10.86 11.42
CA GLY A 284 24.27 -12.07 12.22
C GLY A 284 25.61 -12.76 12.14
N ASP A 285 25.74 -13.82 12.93
CA ASP A 285 26.88 -14.73 12.89
C ASP A 285 26.54 -15.92 11.99
N PHE A 286 27.50 -16.36 11.19
CA PHE A 286 27.36 -17.52 10.32
C PHE A 286 28.53 -18.49 10.52
N ASN A 287 28.28 -19.78 10.25
CA ASN A 287 29.33 -20.79 10.27
C ASN A 287 29.54 -21.33 8.86
N GLY A 288 30.56 -20.79 8.19
CA GLY A 288 30.83 -21.11 6.81
C GLY A 288 31.92 -22.16 6.62
N ASN A 289 32.18 -22.49 5.35
CA ASN A 289 33.18 -23.46 4.92
C ASN A 289 34.63 -23.08 5.27
N HIS A 290 34.90 -21.82 5.60
CA HIS A 290 36.23 -21.34 5.98
C HIS A 290 36.30 -20.78 7.40
N GLY A 291 35.27 -20.98 8.22
CA GLY A 291 35.23 -20.53 9.61
C GLY A 291 33.96 -19.77 9.95
N LYS A 292 33.88 -19.36 11.21
CA LYS A 292 32.80 -18.50 11.70
C LYS A 292 33.04 -17.07 11.26
N GLY A 293 32.01 -16.39 10.82
CA GLY A 293 32.07 -14.97 10.52
C GLY A 293 30.88 -14.23 11.10
N HIS A 294 30.96 -12.92 11.07
CA HIS A 294 29.88 -12.00 11.41
C HIS A 294 29.75 -11.01 10.27
N PHE A 295 28.52 -10.73 9.85
CA PHE A 295 28.24 -9.83 8.76
C PHE A 295 27.12 -8.87 9.14
N HIS A 296 27.11 -7.74 8.46
CA HIS A 296 26.01 -6.82 8.43
C HIS A 296 25.94 -6.18 7.05
N PHE A 297 24.73 -5.98 6.55
CA PHE A 297 24.47 -5.07 5.46
C PHE A 297 23.18 -4.31 5.73
N ASP A 298 23.19 -3.07 5.26
CA ASP A 298 22.06 -2.15 5.27
C ASP A 298 21.80 -1.73 3.81
N LYS A 299 20.56 -1.94 3.38
CA LYS A 299 20.05 -1.49 2.08
C LYS A 299 18.67 -0.87 2.19
N ASP A 300 18.48 0.04 3.14
CA ASP A 300 17.22 0.74 3.30
C ASP A 300 17.33 2.25 3.50
N HIS A 301 18.38 2.92 3.00
CA HIS A 301 18.64 4.38 3.09
C HIS A 301 17.41 5.30 3.02
N CYS A 302 16.36 4.89 2.29
CA CYS A 302 15.11 5.62 2.19
C CYS A 302 14.25 5.64 3.49
N LYS A 303 14.49 4.78 4.50
CA LYS A 303 13.78 4.75 5.78
C LYS A 303 14.48 5.52 6.91
N ASP A 304 15.78 5.34 7.07
CA ASP A 304 16.54 5.88 8.21
C ASP A 304 17.62 6.91 7.81
N GLY A 305 17.93 6.99 6.51
CA GLY A 305 18.96 7.86 5.98
C GLY A 305 20.39 7.36 6.21
N ASP A 306 20.55 6.11 6.69
CA ASP A 306 21.87 5.57 6.99
C ASP A 306 22.65 5.23 5.71
N PRO A 307 24.00 5.32 5.76
CA PRO A 307 24.81 5.06 4.58
C PRO A 307 24.81 3.56 4.25
N GLU A 308 24.21 3.21 3.11
CA GLU A 308 24.23 1.84 2.59
C GLU A 308 25.64 1.24 2.63
N GLY A 309 25.76 0.07 3.24
CA GLY A 309 27.06 -0.53 3.50
C GLY A 309 27.00 -2.03 3.69
N VAL A 310 28.15 -2.67 3.48
CA VAL A 310 28.39 -4.06 3.85
C VAL A 310 29.64 -4.09 4.71
N TRP A 311 29.54 -4.69 5.89
CA TRP A 311 30.69 -4.87 6.76
C TRP A 311 30.68 -6.24 7.42
N ALA A 312 31.87 -6.67 7.85
CA ALA A 312 32.06 -7.90 8.60
C ALA A 312 33.15 -7.67 9.64
N SER A 313 32.89 -7.92 10.92
CA SER A 313 33.94 -7.89 11.95
C SER A 313 34.91 -9.07 11.80
N ASP A 314 34.42 -10.18 11.27
CA ASP A 314 35.21 -11.34 10.87
C ASP A 314 34.55 -11.97 9.64
N ARG A 315 35.26 -12.06 8.52
CA ARG A 315 34.75 -12.72 7.31
C ARG A 315 34.89 -14.25 7.33
N GLY A 316 35.55 -14.82 8.34
CA GLY A 316 35.81 -16.26 8.49
C GLY A 316 37.26 -16.60 8.80
N ASP A 317 38.19 -15.72 8.45
CA ASP A 317 39.64 -15.92 8.57
C ASP A 317 40.28 -15.07 9.67
N GLY A 318 39.46 -14.40 10.51
CA GLY A 318 39.91 -13.48 11.54
C GLY A 318 40.15 -12.06 11.05
N ASN A 319 39.93 -11.77 9.77
CA ASN A 319 40.08 -10.44 9.19
C ASN A 319 38.71 -9.75 9.07
N SER A 320 38.69 -8.43 9.30
CA SER A 320 37.48 -7.63 9.11
C SER A 320 37.38 -7.10 7.68
N PHE A 321 36.17 -6.74 7.26
CA PHE A 321 35.88 -6.14 5.97
C PHE A 321 34.92 -4.95 6.12
N GLN A 322 35.14 -3.90 5.32
CA GLN A 322 34.24 -2.76 5.19
C GLN A 322 34.12 -2.37 3.73
N SER A 323 32.90 -2.24 3.20
CA SER A 323 32.66 -1.67 1.89
C SER A 323 33.02 -0.18 1.85
N THR A 324 33.63 0.25 0.76
CA THR A 324 33.91 1.67 0.45
C THR A 324 33.03 2.19 -0.67
N GLN A 325 32.47 1.29 -1.49
CA GLN A 325 31.54 1.62 -2.55
C GLN A 325 30.64 0.42 -2.82
N ILE A 326 29.33 0.64 -2.90
CA ILE A 326 28.40 -0.32 -3.48
C ILE A 326 28.26 -0.01 -4.97
N GLN A 327 28.47 -1.02 -5.81
CA GLN A 327 28.35 -0.90 -7.27
C GLN A 327 27.00 -1.39 -7.77
N SER A 328 26.47 -2.45 -7.17
CA SER A 328 25.11 -2.92 -7.44
C SER A 328 24.51 -3.63 -6.22
N ALA A 329 23.18 -3.58 -6.13
CA ALA A 329 22.38 -4.44 -5.26
C ALA A 329 21.22 -4.98 -6.11
N GLN A 330 21.18 -6.29 -6.29
CA GLN A 330 20.17 -6.97 -7.10
C GLN A 330 19.34 -7.86 -6.19
N PHE A 331 18.06 -7.53 -6.09
CA PHE A 331 17.09 -8.30 -5.32
C PHE A 331 16.29 -9.20 -6.26
N ASP A 332 16.11 -10.45 -5.87
CA ASP A 332 15.23 -11.39 -6.57
C ASP A 332 13.97 -11.64 -5.74
N PRO A 333 12.86 -10.93 -6.04
CA PRO A 333 11.58 -11.13 -5.35
C PRO A 333 10.86 -12.41 -5.79
N THR A 334 11.31 -13.07 -6.85
CA THR A 334 10.55 -14.15 -7.51
C THR A 334 10.85 -15.55 -6.94
N ILE A 335 11.95 -15.68 -6.21
CA ILE A 335 12.39 -16.93 -5.58
C ILE A 335 12.15 -16.85 -4.07
N ARG A 336 11.66 -17.94 -3.47
CA ARG A 336 11.50 -18.09 -2.02
C ARG A 336 12.42 -19.23 -1.51
N PRO A 337 13.22 -19.02 -0.45
CA PRO A 337 13.45 -17.76 0.27
C PRO A 337 14.09 -16.69 -0.64
N ARG A 338 13.75 -15.41 -0.40
CA ARG A 338 14.25 -14.29 -1.21
C ARG A 338 15.76 -14.17 -1.10
N SER A 339 16.38 -13.55 -2.10
CA SER A 339 17.81 -13.30 -2.08
C SER A 339 18.19 -11.93 -2.59
N ILE A 340 19.27 -11.40 -2.06
CA ILE A 340 19.92 -10.18 -2.53
C ILE A 340 21.38 -10.49 -2.87
N THR A 341 21.83 -9.96 -3.99
CA THR A 341 23.23 -9.99 -4.41
C THR A 341 23.77 -8.56 -4.43
N ILE A 342 24.75 -8.27 -3.59
CA ILE A 342 25.40 -6.96 -3.49
C ILE A 342 26.83 -7.10 -4.02
N THR A 343 27.23 -6.22 -4.94
CA THR A 343 28.61 -6.15 -5.42
C THR A 343 29.21 -4.78 -5.18
N GLY A 344 30.51 -4.72 -4.94
CA GLY A 344 31.16 -3.45 -4.70
C GLY A 344 32.66 -3.54 -4.46
N LEU A 345 33.19 -2.45 -3.93
CA LEU A 345 34.58 -2.32 -3.49
C LEU A 345 34.61 -2.14 -1.97
N GLY A 346 35.71 -2.57 -1.36
CA GLY A 346 35.94 -2.38 0.05
C GLY A 346 37.37 -2.61 0.45
N THR A 347 37.58 -2.68 1.76
CA THR A 347 38.89 -2.88 2.37
C THR A 347 38.81 -4.01 3.36
N VAL A 348 39.73 -4.97 3.24
CA VAL A 348 40.00 -5.98 4.25
C VAL A 348 41.08 -5.45 5.18
N ILE A 349 40.89 -5.59 6.49
CA ILE A 349 41.90 -5.25 7.49
C ILE A 349 42.53 -6.54 7.98
N GLU A 350 43.77 -6.77 7.56
CA GLU A 350 44.56 -7.91 8.02
C GLU A 350 45.43 -7.51 9.22
N VAL A 351 45.43 -8.31 10.28
CA VAL A 351 46.35 -8.14 11.41
C VAL A 351 47.46 -9.17 11.29
N ASN A 352 48.68 -8.73 11.01
CA ASN A 352 49.81 -9.64 10.87
C ASN A 352 50.29 -10.18 12.24
N SER A 353 51.25 -11.12 12.21
CA SER A 353 51.81 -11.75 13.42
C SER A 353 52.53 -10.78 14.38
N LEU A 354 52.75 -9.53 13.97
CA LEU A 354 53.32 -8.45 14.79
C LEU A 354 52.25 -7.50 15.33
N GLY A 355 50.96 -7.77 15.09
CA GLY A 355 49.85 -6.92 15.52
C GLY A 355 49.68 -5.66 14.68
N ILE A 356 50.27 -5.59 13.48
CA ILE A 356 50.15 -4.45 12.58
C ILE A 356 48.98 -4.68 11.63
N SER A 357 48.03 -3.74 11.61
CA SER A 357 46.91 -3.73 10.69
C SER A 357 47.33 -3.21 9.31
N VAL A 358 47.00 -3.95 8.25
CA VAL A 358 47.19 -3.56 6.85
C VAL A 358 45.84 -3.53 6.16
N ALA A 359 45.57 -2.43 5.46
CA ALA A 359 44.37 -2.26 4.65
C ALA A 359 44.61 -2.76 3.22
N ILE A 360 43.83 -3.74 2.79
CA ILE A 360 43.92 -4.35 1.46
C ILE A 360 42.65 -4.02 0.67
N PRO A 361 42.74 -3.25 -0.43
CA PRO A 361 41.60 -3.01 -1.30
C PRO A 361 41.16 -4.29 -2.00
N VAL A 362 39.86 -4.58 -1.96
CA VAL A 362 39.25 -5.73 -2.63
C VAL A 362 37.95 -5.33 -3.33
N ALA A 363 37.60 -6.05 -4.39
CA ALA A 363 36.21 -6.15 -4.82
C ALA A 363 35.52 -7.27 -4.04
N PHE A 364 34.20 -7.15 -3.84
CA PHE A 364 33.42 -8.15 -3.13
C PHE A 364 32.08 -8.44 -3.83
N THR A 365 31.58 -9.65 -3.59
CA THR A 365 30.21 -10.08 -3.84
C THR A 365 29.66 -10.68 -2.55
N LEU A 366 28.56 -10.11 -2.07
CA LEU A 366 27.73 -10.67 -1.00
C LEU A 366 26.48 -11.26 -1.63
N VAL A 367 26.14 -12.48 -1.26
CA VAL A 367 24.81 -13.05 -1.47
C VAL A 367 24.21 -13.36 -0.11
N ALA A 368 23.05 -12.77 0.17
CA ALA A 368 22.30 -13.05 1.37
C ALA A 368 20.93 -13.62 1.01
N VAL A 369 20.53 -14.67 1.72
CA VAL A 369 19.27 -15.36 1.57
C VAL A 369 18.47 -15.18 2.84
N GLU A 370 17.21 -14.81 2.66
CA GLU A 370 16.25 -14.48 3.69
C GLU A 370 16.10 -15.56 4.76
N THR A 371 15.95 -15.10 6.00
CA THR A 371 15.63 -15.97 7.14
C THR A 371 14.13 -16.26 7.13
N GLY A 372 13.77 -17.53 7.10
CA GLY A 372 12.38 -17.97 7.19
C GLY A 372 11.96 -18.33 8.63
N PRO A 373 10.66 -18.51 8.88
CA PRO A 373 10.14 -18.85 10.21
C PRO A 373 10.75 -20.11 10.84
N THR A 374 11.19 -21.05 10.00
CA THR A 374 11.79 -22.33 10.41
C THR A 374 13.14 -22.61 9.76
N THR A 375 13.65 -21.71 8.94
CA THR A 375 14.85 -21.93 8.13
C THR A 375 15.82 -20.77 8.36
N PRO A 376 17.03 -21.02 8.88
CA PRO A 376 18.03 -19.96 9.03
C PRO A 376 18.32 -19.31 7.68
N GLY A 377 18.61 -18.01 7.68
CA GLY A 377 19.16 -17.33 6.51
C GLY A 377 20.49 -17.95 6.08
N LEU A 378 20.96 -17.57 4.91
CA LEU A 378 22.28 -17.95 4.40
C LEU A 378 23.03 -16.70 3.97
N VAL A 379 24.33 -16.68 4.24
CA VAL A 379 25.22 -15.64 3.73
C VAL A 379 26.40 -16.26 2.99
N SER A 380 26.84 -15.59 1.94
CA SER A 380 28.00 -15.97 1.13
C SER A 380 28.78 -14.73 0.74
N PHE A 381 30.05 -14.69 1.11
CA PHE A 381 31.02 -13.70 0.66
C PHE A 381 32.00 -14.29 -0.34
N VAL A 382 32.32 -13.52 -1.37
CA VAL A 382 33.43 -13.77 -2.30
C VAL A 382 34.21 -12.47 -2.48
N PHE A 383 35.52 -12.53 -2.35
CA PHE A 383 36.42 -11.37 -2.47
C PHE A 383 37.44 -11.57 -3.59
N SER A 384 37.95 -10.46 -4.15
CA SER A 384 38.94 -10.49 -5.24
C SER A 384 40.33 -10.97 -4.82
N ASP A 385 40.60 -11.10 -3.51
CA ASP A 385 41.82 -11.71 -2.96
C ASP A 385 41.77 -13.25 -2.93
N ALA A 386 40.75 -13.83 -3.58
CA ALA A 386 40.43 -15.25 -3.64
C ALA A 386 39.91 -15.86 -2.32
N PHE A 387 39.60 -15.05 -1.32
CA PHE A 387 38.87 -15.52 -0.14
C PHE A 387 37.37 -15.63 -0.43
N ALA A 388 36.75 -16.70 0.05
CA ALA A 388 35.30 -16.87 0.02
C ALA A 388 34.84 -17.65 1.25
N ASN A 389 33.71 -17.25 1.82
CA ASN A 389 33.12 -17.95 2.95
C ASN A 389 31.60 -17.93 2.84
N ALA A 390 30.96 -19.08 2.99
CA ALA A 390 29.52 -19.21 2.88
C ALA A 390 28.97 -20.21 3.89
N GLY A 391 27.85 -19.89 4.52
CA GLY A 391 27.21 -20.76 5.49
C GLY A 391 25.86 -20.24 5.99
N PRO A 392 25.08 -21.10 6.67
CA PRO A 392 23.84 -20.70 7.31
C PRO A 392 24.12 -19.77 8.50
N LEU A 393 23.15 -18.92 8.80
CA LEU A 393 23.15 -18.12 10.02
C LEU A 393 23.04 -19.02 11.25
N THR A 394 23.77 -18.64 12.28
CA THR A 394 23.75 -19.24 13.62
C THR A 394 23.13 -18.30 14.65
N SER A 395 23.05 -17.02 14.34
CA SER A 395 22.37 -15.95 15.07
C SER A 395 21.94 -14.85 14.09
N GLY A 396 21.08 -13.94 14.52
CA GLY A 396 20.61 -12.83 13.70
C GLY A 396 19.63 -13.24 12.59
N SER A 397 19.44 -12.36 11.62
CA SER A 397 18.47 -12.53 10.53
C SER A 397 18.87 -11.76 9.28
N VAL A 398 18.36 -12.21 8.15
CA VAL A 398 18.32 -11.48 6.89
C VAL A 398 16.85 -11.25 6.55
N ILE A 399 16.47 -9.98 6.40
CA ILE A 399 15.10 -9.52 6.13
C ILE A 399 15.15 -8.84 4.76
N LEU A 400 14.57 -9.47 3.74
CA LEU A 400 14.51 -8.94 2.37
C LEU A 400 13.06 -8.73 1.93
N HIS A 401 12.16 -8.69 2.90
CA HIS A 401 10.74 -8.54 2.73
C HIS A 401 10.21 -7.63 3.81
N GLY A 402 9.05 -7.05 3.54
CA GLY A 402 8.34 -6.34 4.56
C GLY A 402 8.84 -4.93 4.81
N TRP A 403 8.00 -4.29 5.61
CA TRP A 403 8.14 -2.96 6.13
C TRP A 403 8.80 -2.95 7.50
#